data_AF-A0A7Y6PI17-F1
#
_entry.id   AF-A0A7Y6PI17-F1
#
_cell.length_a   1.000
_cell.length_b   1.000
_cell.length_c   1.000
_cell.angle_alpha   90.00
_cell.angle_beta   90.00
_cell.angle_gamma   90.00
#
_symmetry.space_group_name_H-M   'P 1'
#
loop_
_entity.id
_entity.type
_entity.pdbx_description
1 polymer ?
#
loop_
_entity_poly.entity_id
_entity_poly.type
_entity_poly.pdbx_seq_one_letter_code
_entity_poly.pdbx_strand_id
1 'polypeptide(L)' 'MGMGDIPEGGDINELESGYYSAGNFKLLVNSPFSVGWGGIVVFNINHYTLQIASDMNTRILRVRQKWYQTWDDWRTVSLT' A
#
# COMPACT_ATOMS: atom_id res chain seq x y z
N MET A 1 -2.08 15.95 -1.70
CA MET A 1 -2.63 14.58 -1.62
C MET A 1 -2.54 14.00 -3.01
N GLY A 2 -1.88 12.86 -3.16
CA GLY A 2 -1.79 12.15 -4.43
C GLY A 2 -3.06 11.34 -4.71
N MET A 3 -3.41 11.25 -5.98
CA MET A 3 -4.43 10.34 -6.50
C MET A 3 -3.98 9.83 -7.86
N GLY A 4 -4.11 8.54 -8.11
CA GLY A 4 -3.92 7.97 -9.44
C GLY A 4 -3.50 6.51 -9.44
N ASP A 5 -3.25 6.00 -10.64
CA ASP A 5 -2.70 4.66 -10.85
C ASP A 5 -1.21 4.64 -10.53
N ILE A 6 -0.79 3.60 -9.81
CA ILE A 6 0.63 3.32 -9.58
C ILE A 6 1.17 2.65 -10.84
N PRO A 7 2.20 3.22 -11.50
CA PRO A 7 2.79 2.61 -12.68
C PRO A 7 3.45 1.28 -12.34
N GLU A 8 3.55 0.39 -13.32
CA GLU A 8 4.31 -0.85 -13.18
C GLU A 8 5.76 -0.55 -12.79
N GLY A 9 6.31 -1.33 -11.85
CA GLY A 9 7.62 -1.09 -11.26
C GLY A 9 7.65 0.01 -10.19
N GLY A 10 6.54 0.72 -9.95
CA GLY A 10 6.46 1.75 -8.91
C GLY A 10 6.72 1.21 -7.51
N ASP A 11 7.43 1.98 -6.69
CA ASP A 11 7.70 1.64 -5.29
C ASP A 11 6.63 2.21 -4.36
N ILE A 12 5.93 1.31 -3.67
CA ILE A 12 4.91 1.68 -2.68
C ILE A 12 5.49 2.53 -1.54
N ASN A 13 6.79 2.40 -1.23
CA ASN A 13 7.43 3.19 -0.18
C ASN A 13 7.60 4.67 -0.52
N GLU A 14 7.53 5.03 -1.81
CA GLU A 14 7.76 6.41 -2.30
C GLU A 14 6.46 7.21 -2.46
N LEU A 15 5.31 6.58 -2.19
CA LEU A 15 4.02 7.23 -2.32
C LEU A 15 3.84 8.37 -1.30
N GLU A 16 3.34 9.50 -1.79
CA GLU A 16 2.89 10.60 -0.95
C GLU A 16 1.57 10.24 -0.23
N SER A 17 1.15 11.08 0.73
CA SER A 17 -0.17 10.95 1.34
C SER A 17 -1.27 11.03 0.27
N GLY A 18 -2.13 10.03 0.20
CA GLY A 18 -3.07 9.91 -0.91
C GLY A 18 -3.78 8.56 -0.99
N TYR A 19 -4.52 8.37 -2.07
CA TYR A 19 -5.19 7.13 -2.41
C TYR A 19 -4.85 6.75 -3.85
N TYR A 20 -4.41 5.51 -4.05
CA TYR A 20 -3.88 5.06 -5.31
C TYR A 20 -4.47 3.71 -5.71
N SER A 21 -4.56 3.47 -7.01
CA SER A 21 -4.97 2.19 -7.60
C SER A 21 -3.75 1.43 -8.10
N ALA A 22 -3.73 0.13 -7.87
CA ALA A 22 -2.75 -0.79 -8.42
C ALA A 22 -3.46 -1.77 -9.37
N GLY A 23 -3.18 -1.67 -10.66
CA GLY A 23 -3.73 -2.60 -11.66
C GLY A 23 -3.20 -4.02 -11.51
N ASN A 24 -1.96 -4.17 -11.01
CA ASN A 24 -1.38 -5.47 -10.65
C ASN A 24 -0.32 -5.31 -9.54
N PHE A 25 -0.67 -5.70 -8.31
CA PHE A 25 0.24 -5.62 -7.16
C PHE A 25 1.53 -6.43 -7.35
N LYS A 26 1.54 -7.49 -8.18
CA LYS A 26 2.75 -8.28 -8.44
C LYS A 26 3.86 -7.48 -9.09
N LEU A 27 3.50 -6.43 -9.84
CA LEU A 27 4.44 -5.62 -10.63
C LEU A 27 5.00 -4.44 -9.84
N LEU A 28 4.64 -4.29 -8.56
CA LEU A 28 5.07 -3.17 -7.73
C LEU A 28 6.20 -3.58 -6.78
N VAL A 29 7.07 -2.63 -6.46
CA VAL A 29 8.13 -2.81 -5.46
C VAL A 29 7.54 -2.56 -4.06
N ASN A 30 7.98 -3.34 -3.07
CA ASN A 30 7.46 -3.31 -1.69
C ASN A 30 5.94 -3.58 -1.59
N SER A 31 5.43 -4.33 -2.56
CA SER A 31 4.00 -4.58 -2.72
C SER A 31 3.36 -5.26 -1.51
N PRO A 32 2.13 -4.87 -1.13
CA PRO A 32 1.34 -5.58 -0.12
C PRO A 32 0.93 -6.98 -0.57
N PHE A 33 0.84 -7.27 -1.86
CA PHE A 33 0.32 -8.54 -2.38
C PHE A 33 1.20 -9.09 -3.51
N SER A 34 1.30 -10.42 -3.59
CA SER A 34 2.06 -11.10 -4.65
C SER A 34 1.28 -11.24 -5.97
N VAL A 35 -0.03 -10.98 -5.94
CA VAL A 35 -0.99 -11.00 -7.06
C VAL A 35 -2.17 -10.08 -6.73
N GLY A 36 -2.99 -9.75 -7.73
CA GLY A 36 -4.26 -9.04 -7.52
C GLY A 36 -4.21 -7.58 -7.95
N TRP A 37 -5.38 -6.94 -7.93
CA TRP A 37 -5.56 -5.52 -8.21
C TRP A 37 -6.35 -4.89 -7.06
N GLY A 38 -6.20 -3.60 -6.86
CA GLY A 38 -6.98 -2.91 -5.85
C GLY A 38 -6.44 -1.54 -5.51
N GLY A 39 -6.57 -1.16 -4.25
CA GLY A 39 -6.27 0.20 -3.80
C GLY A 39 -5.34 0.22 -2.60
N ILE A 40 -4.61 1.32 -2.46
CA ILE A 40 -3.80 1.64 -1.30
C ILE A 40 -4.08 3.07 -0.85
N VAL A 41 -4.22 3.27 0.45
CA VAL A 41 -4.29 4.58 1.10
C VAL A 41 -3.01 4.78 1.91
N VAL A 42 -2.42 5.95 1.77
CA VAL A 42 -1.14 6.33 2.39
C VAL A 42 -1.35 7.57 3.24
N PHE A 43 -0.89 7.53 4.48
CA PHE A 43 -0.85 8.66 5.40
C PHE A 43 0.60 8.90 5.82
N ASN A 44 1.23 9.94 5.27
CA ASN A 44 2.51 10.45 5.74
C ASN A 44 2.26 11.55 6.78
N ILE A 45 2.68 11.30 8.02
CA ILE A 45 2.52 12.16 9.19
C ILE A 45 3.90 12.34 9.83
N ASN A 46 4.61 13.41 9.47
CA ASN A 46 5.98 13.67 9.94
C ASN A 46 6.92 12.46 9.70
N HIS A 47 7.44 11.86 10.77
CA HIS A 47 8.32 10.69 10.73
C HIS A 47 7.58 9.35 10.71
N TYR A 48 6.26 9.39 10.51
CA TYR A 48 5.40 8.22 10.49
C TYR A 48 4.71 8.09 9.14
N THR A 49 4.66 6.88 8.60
CA THR A 49 3.81 6.56 7.45
C THR A 49 2.91 5.40 7.79
N LEU A 50 1.61 5.51 7.54
CA LEU A 50 0.66 4.39 7.58
C LEU A 50 0.22 4.06 6.16
N GLN A 51 0.22 2.77 5.83
CA GLN A 51 -0.31 2.27 4.56
C GLN A 51 -1.36 1.20 4.81
N ILE A 52 -2.49 1.33 4.12
CA ILE A 52 -3.60 0.39 4.15
C ILE A 52 -3.89 0.00 2.70
N ALA A 53 -3.74 -1.27 2.38
CA ALA A 53 -3.97 -1.81 1.05
C ALA A 53 -5.10 -2.83 1.06
N SER A 54 -5.91 -2.81 0.01
CA SER A 54 -6.98 -3.77 -0.22
C SER A 54 -6.81 -4.42 -1.58
N ASP A 55 -6.82 -5.74 -1.61
CA ASP A 55 -7.06 -6.50 -2.84
C ASP A 55 -8.57 -6.59 -3.07
N MET A 56 -9.04 -6.08 -4.20
CA MET A 56 -10.48 -6.01 -4.50
C MET A 56 -11.06 -7.36 -4.97
N ASN A 57 -10.23 -8.32 -5.37
CA ASN A 57 -10.67 -9.67 -5.71
C ASN A 57 -10.87 -10.53 -4.46
N THR A 58 -9.86 -10.56 -3.59
CA THR A 58 -9.85 -11.43 -2.41
C THR A 58 -10.50 -10.78 -1.19
N ARG A 59 -10.72 -9.46 -1.24
CA ARG A 59 -11.20 -8.64 -0.12
C ARG A 59 -10.28 -8.72 1.10
N ILE A 60 -9.02 -9.10 0.89
CA ILE A 60 -8.00 -9.13 1.94
C ILE A 60 -7.49 -7.70 2.14
N LEU A 61 -7.47 -7.28 3.41
CA LEU A 61 -6.85 -6.03 3.83
C LEU A 61 -5.47 -6.31 4.41
N ARG A 62 -4.50 -5.48 4.01
CA ARG A 62 -3.16 -5.46 4.59
C ARG A 62 -2.79 -4.07 5.05
N VAL A 63 -2.06 -4.00 6.14
CA VAL A 63 -1.57 -2.76 6.73
C VAL A 63 -0.11 -2.93 7.09
N ARG A 64 0.65 -1.85 6.94
CA ARG A 64 1.95 -1.68 7.56
C ARG A 64 2.17 -0.22 7.89
N GLN A 65 3.24 0.04 8.61
CA GLN A 65 3.67 1.38 8.91
C GLN A 65 5.17 1.52 8.76
N LYS A 66 5.61 2.78 8.69
CA LYS A 66 7.00 3.18 8.78
C LYS A 66 7.17 4.04 10.02
N TRP A 67 8.18 3.74 10.83
CA TRP A 67 8.62 4.61 11.92
C TRP A 67 10.03 5.11 11.60
N TYR A 68 10.19 6.41 11.40
CA TYR A 68 11.40 7.05 10.88
C TYR A 68 11.86 6.45 9.52
N GLN A 69 12.84 5.54 9.56
CA GLN A 69 13.45 4.93 8.37
C GLN A 69 13.13 3.43 8.24
N THR A 70 12.45 2.84 9.23
CA THR A 70 12.20 1.40 9.27
C THR A 70 10.75 1.11 8.93
N TRP A 71 10.55 0.20 7.98
CA TRP A 71 9.24 -0.33 7.62
C TRP A 71 8.95 -1.62 8.40
N ASP A 72 7.74 -1.72 8.93
CA ASP A 72 7.20 -3.00 9.38
C ASP A 72 6.79 -3.86 8.17
N ASP A 73 6.82 -5.18 8.35
CA ASP A 73 6.23 -6.10 7.39
C ASP A 73 4.73 -5.87 7.23
N TRP A 74 4.21 -6.15 6.04
CA TRP A 74 2.77 -6.17 5.78
C TRP A 74 2.06 -7.19 6.67
N ARG A 75 1.00 -6.75 7.35
CA ARG A 75 0.13 -7.58 8.20
C ARG A 75 -1.26 -7.66 7.61
N THR A 76 -1.80 -8.87 7.53
CA THR A 76 -3.20 -9.10 7.13
C THR A 76 -4.14 -8.73 8.27
N VAL A 77 -5.20 -7.98 7.97
CA VAL A 77 -6.27 -7.64 8.92
C VAL A 77 -7.55 -8.36 8.54
N SER A 78 -8.23 -8.90 9.55
CA SER A 78 -9.59 -9.42 9.43
C SER A 78 -10.57 -8.40 10.01
N LEU A 79 -11.57 -8.01 9.24
CA LEU A 79 -12.68 -7.20 9.73
C LEU A 79 -13.76 -8.16 10.24
N THR A 80 -14.13 -8.04 11.50
CA THR A 80 -15.21 -8.81 12.16
C THR A 80 -16.39 -7.93 12.45
#